data_AF-A0A955R331-F1
#
_entry.id   AF-A0A955R331-F1
#
_cell.length_a   1.000
_cell.length_b   1.000
_cell.length_c   1.000
_cell.angle_alpha   90.00
_cell.angle_beta   90.00
_cell.angle_gamma   90.00
#
_symmetry.space_group_name_H-M   'P 1'
#
loop_
_entity.id
_entity.type
_entity.pdbx_description
1 polymer ?
#
loop_
_entity_poly.entity_id
_entity_poly.type
_entity_poly.pdbx_seq_one_letter_code
_entity_poly.pdbx_strand_id
1 'polypeptide(L)'
;MTSGDRNESTVLQSHDNTAEIDQSGDDNLSTVNQSGLAAFGGNHAAIEQSGDFNRSIVDQNFGSNTADVLQTGLGTALDPNTVSIAQFGGGNSAYAEQNGGEGNSIIIEQGSDGSPNSALAFQDGSFNTTVIDQQP
;
A
#
# COMPACT_ATOMS: atom_id res chain seq x y z
N MET A 1 7.97 0.85 -12.50
CA MET A 1 7.71 1.20 -13.91
C MET A 1 6.22 0.99 -14.18
N THR A 2 5.67 1.36 -15.33
CA THR A 2 4.26 1.07 -15.66
C THR A 2 4.19 0.38 -17.02
N SER A 3 3.60 -0.81 -17.09
CA SER A 3 3.45 -1.60 -18.31
C SER A 3 2.00 -2.09 -18.46
N GLY A 4 1.34 -1.71 -19.55
CA GLY A 4 -0.08 -1.98 -19.83
C GLY A 4 -0.90 -0.70 -20.02
N ASP A 5 -2.18 -0.83 -20.33
CA ASP A 5 -3.07 0.28 -20.66
C ASP A 5 -3.71 0.88 -19.40
N ARG A 6 -3.78 2.22 -19.32
CA ARG A 6 -4.45 3.00 -18.25
C ARG A 6 -3.96 2.76 -16.81
N ASN A 7 -2.72 2.31 -16.63
CA ASN A 7 -2.10 2.34 -15.31
C ASN A 7 -1.85 3.78 -14.87
N GLU A 8 -2.30 4.12 -13.67
CA GLU A 8 -2.07 5.42 -13.03
C GLU A 8 -1.31 5.20 -11.72
N SER A 9 -0.18 5.90 -11.59
CA SER A 9 0.59 5.96 -10.35
C SER A 9 0.77 7.42 -9.95
N THR A 10 0.42 7.73 -8.70
CA THR A 10 0.63 9.04 -8.10
C THR A 10 1.51 8.90 -6.87
N VAL A 11 2.62 9.61 -6.85
CA VAL A 11 3.49 9.74 -5.68
C VAL A 11 3.47 11.20 -5.24
N LEU A 12 2.99 11.44 -4.02
CA LEU A 12 3.15 12.72 -3.33
C LEU A 12 4.09 12.50 -2.15
N GLN A 13 5.30 13.05 -2.26
CA GLN A 13 6.34 12.90 -1.23
C GLN A 13 6.93 14.26 -0.85
N SER A 14 7.29 14.39 0.43
CA SER A 14 8.05 15.52 0.97
C SER A 14 9.34 15.01 1.64
N HIS A 15 10.42 15.79 1.64
CA HIS A 15 11.70 15.41 2.26
C HIS A 15 12.38 14.16 1.64
N ASP A 16 13.22 13.45 2.40
CA ASP A 16 14.03 12.30 1.96
C ASP A 16 13.21 10.99 1.84
N ASN A 17 11.93 11.09 1.49
CA ASN A 17 11.06 9.92 1.33
C ASN A 17 11.37 9.23 -0.01
N THR A 18 11.18 7.90 -0.05
CA THR A 18 11.30 7.10 -1.27
C THR A 18 10.00 6.34 -1.50
N ALA A 19 9.43 6.51 -2.68
CA ALA A 19 8.34 5.68 -3.17
C ALA A 19 8.73 4.99 -4.47
N GLU A 20 8.57 3.67 -4.53
CA GLU A 20 8.72 2.87 -5.74
C GLU A 20 7.38 2.24 -6.08
N ILE A 21 6.93 2.43 -7.33
CA ILE A 21 5.71 1.84 -7.85
C ILE A 21 6.05 1.10 -9.14
N ASP A 22 5.79 -0.20 -9.16
CA ASP A 22 5.83 -1.05 -10.35
C ASP A 22 4.45 -1.62 -10.64
N GLN A 23 3.90 -1.27 -11.80
CA GLN A 23 2.59 -1.70 -12.28
C GLN A 23 2.76 -2.44 -13.59
N SER A 24 2.25 -3.67 -13.65
CA SER A 24 2.10 -4.49 -14.83
C SER A 24 0.67 -5.01 -14.91
N GLY A 25 0.06 -4.96 -16.09
CA GLY A 25 -1.37 -5.23 -16.29
C GLY A 25 -2.14 -3.97 -16.71
N ASP A 26 -3.46 -4.04 -16.79
CA ASP A 26 -4.31 -2.93 -17.26
C ASP A 26 -5.16 -2.33 -16.10
N ASP A 27 -5.45 -1.03 -16.20
CA ASP A 27 -6.33 -0.29 -15.27
C ASP A 27 -5.92 -0.36 -13.77
N ASN A 28 -4.61 -0.47 -13.47
CA ASN A 28 -4.12 -0.39 -12.10
C ASN A 28 -3.98 1.05 -11.61
N LEU A 29 -4.40 1.30 -10.38
CA LEU A 29 -4.24 2.59 -9.70
C LEU A 29 -3.36 2.42 -8.47
N SER A 30 -2.35 3.27 -8.34
CA SER A 30 -1.53 3.32 -7.14
C SER A 30 -1.36 4.76 -6.66
N THR A 31 -1.52 4.99 -5.37
CA THR A 31 -1.29 6.28 -4.74
C THR A 31 -0.42 6.11 -3.51
N VAL A 32 0.71 6.80 -3.48
CA VAL A 32 1.59 6.90 -2.32
C VAL A 32 1.59 8.35 -1.84
N ASN A 33 1.25 8.57 -0.58
CA ASN A 33 1.37 9.84 0.11
C ASN A 33 2.34 9.70 1.29
N GLN A 34 3.46 10.42 1.24
CA GLN A 34 4.48 10.41 2.28
C GLN A 34 4.73 11.83 2.78
N SER A 35 4.02 12.22 3.84
CA SER A 35 4.04 13.59 4.39
C SER A 35 5.02 13.76 5.57
N GLY A 36 6.12 12.99 5.55
CA GLY A 36 7.02 12.88 6.69
C GLY A 36 7.76 14.14 7.12
N LEU A 37 8.12 14.21 8.40
CA LEU A 37 8.92 15.28 8.99
C LEU A 37 10.41 14.94 8.84
N ALA A 38 11.19 15.79 8.15
CA ALA A 38 12.63 15.59 7.91
C ALA A 38 13.45 15.20 9.15
N ALA A 39 13.03 15.65 10.34
CA ALA A 39 13.70 15.39 11.60
C ALA A 39 13.69 13.92 12.06
N PHE A 40 12.86 13.06 11.45
CA PHE A 40 12.63 11.69 11.92
C PHE A 40 12.98 10.61 10.88
N GLY A 41 13.74 10.97 9.83
CA GLY A 41 14.10 10.06 8.73
C GLY A 41 13.02 9.94 7.66
N GLY A 42 13.40 9.54 6.45
CA GLY A 42 12.48 9.36 5.33
C GLY A 42 11.58 8.13 5.49
N ASN A 43 10.39 8.18 4.89
CA ASN A 43 9.50 7.04 4.73
C ASN A 43 9.85 6.26 3.46
N HIS A 44 9.61 4.96 3.47
CA HIS A 44 9.74 4.07 2.33
C HIS A 44 8.40 3.41 2.00
N ALA A 45 8.00 3.49 0.73
CA ALA A 45 6.86 2.77 0.20
C ALA A 45 7.28 2.04 -1.08
N ALA A 46 7.01 0.74 -1.15
CA ALA A 46 7.16 -0.03 -2.37
C ALA A 46 5.82 -0.67 -2.73
N ILE A 47 5.39 -0.51 -3.97
CA ILE A 47 4.14 -1.07 -4.48
C ILE A 47 4.44 -1.82 -5.76
N GLU A 48 4.13 -3.10 -5.79
CA GLU A 48 4.17 -3.97 -6.97
C GLU A 48 2.75 -4.47 -7.28
N GLN A 49 2.23 -4.12 -8.46
CA GLN A 49 0.94 -4.58 -8.97
C GLN A 49 1.17 -5.33 -10.29
N SER A 50 0.78 -6.60 -10.39
CA SER A 50 1.03 -7.44 -11.58
C SER A 50 -0.20 -8.11 -12.20
N GLY A 51 -1.40 -7.68 -11.82
CA GLY A 51 -2.68 -8.07 -12.45
C GLY A 51 -3.49 -6.85 -12.90
N ASP A 52 -4.76 -7.03 -13.27
CA ASP A 52 -5.63 -5.95 -13.74
C ASP A 52 -6.54 -5.41 -12.62
N PHE A 53 -6.96 -4.16 -12.72
CA PHE A 53 -7.88 -3.49 -11.77
C PHE A 53 -7.43 -3.54 -10.29
N ASN A 54 -6.12 -3.50 -10.04
CA ASN A 54 -5.58 -3.40 -8.68
C ASN A 54 -5.46 -1.94 -8.25
N ARG A 55 -5.92 -1.65 -7.03
CA ARG A 55 -5.89 -0.34 -6.40
C ARG A 55 -5.08 -0.42 -5.12
N SER A 56 -4.03 0.40 -5.01
CA SER A 56 -3.21 0.52 -3.80
C SER A 56 -3.17 1.96 -3.33
N ILE A 57 -3.31 2.16 -2.01
CA ILE A 57 -3.16 3.45 -1.35
C ILE A 57 -2.25 3.27 -0.15
N VAL A 58 -1.13 3.98 -0.12
CA VAL A 58 -0.19 4.00 1.00
C VAL A 58 -0.09 5.43 1.52
N ASP A 59 -0.46 5.66 2.77
CA ASP A 59 -0.35 6.94 3.47
C ASP A 59 0.59 6.79 4.67
N GLN A 60 1.74 7.45 4.60
CA GLN A 60 2.77 7.44 5.66
C GLN A 60 3.01 8.85 6.17
N ASN A 61 2.59 9.10 7.40
CA ASN A 61 2.80 10.35 8.11
C ASN A 61 3.94 10.18 9.13
N PHE A 62 4.66 11.26 9.48
CA PHE A 62 5.93 11.21 10.26
C PHE A 62 7.08 10.51 9.53
N GLY A 63 8.09 9.98 10.23
CA GLY A 63 9.33 9.47 9.63
C GLY A 63 9.62 8.01 9.96
N SER A 64 10.53 7.40 9.19
CA SER A 64 11.00 6.02 9.35
C SER A 64 9.90 4.95 9.22
N ASN A 65 8.85 5.20 8.44
CA ASN A 65 7.84 4.18 8.13
C ASN A 65 8.20 3.38 6.87
N THR A 66 7.88 2.09 6.85
CA THR A 66 8.02 1.20 5.69
C THR A 66 6.67 0.57 5.36
N ALA A 67 6.27 0.63 4.09
CA ALA A 67 5.05 0.01 3.59
C ALA A 67 5.34 -0.70 2.27
N ASP A 68 5.15 -2.02 2.25
CA ASP A 68 5.35 -2.86 1.07
C ASP A 68 3.99 -3.45 0.66
N VAL A 69 3.59 -3.24 -0.59
CA VAL A 69 2.35 -3.75 -1.16
C VAL A 69 2.67 -4.62 -2.37
N LEU A 70 2.18 -5.86 -2.37
CA LEU A 70 2.23 -6.78 -3.50
C LEU A 70 0.79 -7.19 -3.88
N GLN A 71 0.33 -6.81 -5.06
CA GLN A 71 -0.97 -7.21 -5.59
C GLN A 71 -0.80 -7.98 -6.91
N THR A 72 -1.05 -9.27 -6.88
CA THR A 72 -0.98 -10.15 -8.07
C THR A 72 -2.37 -10.60 -8.53
N GLY A 73 -3.44 -10.17 -7.85
CA GLY A 73 -4.82 -10.53 -8.16
C GLY A 73 -5.36 -9.90 -9.45
N LEU A 74 -6.39 -10.52 -10.02
CA LEU A 74 -7.11 -10.03 -11.20
C LEU A 74 -8.47 -9.49 -10.75
N GLY A 75 -8.55 -8.18 -10.53
CA GLY A 75 -9.81 -7.51 -10.22
C GLY A 75 -10.69 -7.34 -11.47
N THR A 76 -11.88 -6.80 -11.27
CA THR A 76 -12.71 -6.29 -12.36
C THR A 76 -13.13 -4.84 -12.10
N ALA A 77 -13.67 -4.17 -13.11
CA ALA A 77 -14.20 -2.82 -12.95
C ALA A 77 -15.33 -2.72 -11.91
N LEU A 78 -16.03 -3.84 -11.62
CA LEU A 78 -17.08 -3.92 -10.60
C LEU A 78 -16.51 -4.31 -9.24
N ASP A 79 -15.53 -5.21 -9.21
CA ASP A 79 -14.93 -5.74 -7.99
C ASP A 79 -13.40 -5.60 -8.05
N PRO A 80 -12.87 -4.37 -7.89
CA PRO A 80 -11.44 -4.15 -7.92
C PRO A 80 -10.79 -4.69 -6.67
N ASN A 81 -9.52 -5.04 -6.82
CA ASN A 81 -8.66 -5.48 -5.74
C ASN A 81 -8.09 -4.27 -5.02
N THR A 82 -8.24 -4.16 -3.71
CA THR A 82 -7.91 -2.94 -2.95
C THR A 82 -6.94 -3.22 -1.79
N VAL A 83 -5.80 -2.51 -1.77
CA VAL A 83 -4.91 -2.48 -0.60
C VAL A 83 -4.82 -1.04 -0.11
N SER A 84 -5.08 -0.82 1.17
CA SER A 84 -4.90 0.46 1.84
C SER A 84 -4.00 0.29 3.06
N ILE A 85 -2.92 1.07 3.13
CA ILE A 85 -2.01 1.12 4.27
C ILE A 85 -1.99 2.57 4.78
N ALA A 86 -2.27 2.77 6.07
CA ALA A 86 -2.17 4.05 6.75
C ALA A 86 -1.25 3.92 7.98
N GLN A 87 -0.16 4.68 8.02
CA GLN A 87 0.82 4.70 9.10
C GLN A 87 0.91 6.12 9.67
N PHE A 88 0.37 6.31 10.87
CA PHE A 88 0.23 7.65 11.50
C PHE A 88 1.34 7.97 12.51
N GLY A 89 2.13 6.98 12.93
CA GLY A 89 3.27 7.17 13.83
C GLY A 89 4.61 6.96 13.13
N GLY A 90 5.73 7.06 13.85
CA GLY A 90 7.07 6.78 13.30
C GLY A 90 7.55 5.35 13.57
N GLY A 91 8.30 4.77 12.65
CA GLY A 91 8.90 3.43 12.79
C GLY A 91 7.99 2.26 12.43
N ASN A 92 6.84 2.50 11.81
CA ASN A 92 5.89 1.44 11.48
C ASN A 92 6.34 0.64 10.26
N SER A 93 6.05 -0.66 10.26
CA SER A 93 6.29 -1.56 9.12
C SER A 93 4.99 -2.27 8.76
N ALA A 94 4.56 -2.16 7.51
CA ALA A 94 3.40 -2.82 6.97
C ALA A 94 3.78 -3.59 5.71
N TYR A 95 3.33 -4.84 5.64
CA TYR A 95 3.41 -5.66 4.43
C TYR A 95 2.00 -6.16 4.09
N ALA A 96 1.57 -5.90 2.86
CA ALA A 96 0.30 -6.37 2.34
C ALA A 96 0.53 -7.17 1.06
N GLU A 97 0.15 -8.45 1.07
CA GLU A 97 0.18 -9.32 -0.10
C GLU A 97 -1.23 -9.79 -0.44
N GLN A 98 -1.66 -9.51 -1.67
CA GLN A 98 -2.97 -9.88 -2.16
C GLN A 98 -2.84 -10.68 -3.46
N ASN A 99 -3.09 -11.98 -3.35
CA ASN A 99 -2.98 -12.94 -4.43
C ASN A 99 -4.37 -13.43 -4.88
N GLY A 100 -4.55 -13.56 -6.19
CA GLY A 100 -5.75 -14.16 -6.79
C GLY A 100 -7.01 -13.27 -6.77
N GLY A 101 -8.01 -13.71 -7.55
CA GLY A 101 -9.41 -13.28 -7.52
C GLY A 101 -9.75 -11.80 -7.69
N GLU A 102 -11.05 -11.53 -7.74
CA GLU A 102 -11.63 -10.18 -7.75
C GLU A 102 -12.20 -9.81 -6.37
N GLY A 103 -12.36 -8.52 -6.11
CA GLY A 103 -13.04 -8.01 -4.90
C GLY A 103 -12.32 -8.22 -3.57
N ASN A 104 -11.01 -8.48 -3.59
CA ASN A 104 -10.24 -8.58 -2.34
C ASN A 104 -9.91 -7.19 -1.77
N SER A 105 -9.89 -7.09 -0.45
CA SER A 105 -9.63 -5.84 0.27
C SER A 105 -8.74 -6.08 1.49
N ILE A 106 -7.56 -5.46 1.49
CA ILE A 106 -6.67 -5.35 2.64
C ILE A 106 -6.67 -3.91 3.13
N ILE A 107 -6.91 -3.73 4.42
CA ILE A 107 -6.79 -2.44 5.11
C ILE A 107 -5.83 -2.64 6.28
N ILE A 108 -4.71 -1.91 6.28
CA ILE A 108 -3.76 -1.87 7.39
C ILE A 108 -3.75 -0.44 7.93
N GLU A 109 -4.08 -0.27 9.20
CA GLU A 109 -4.00 0.99 9.92
C GLU A 109 -3.07 0.81 11.12
N GLN A 110 -2.01 1.61 11.20
CA GLN A 110 -1.02 1.59 12.29
C GLN A 110 -0.91 2.98 12.90
N GLY A 111 -1.38 3.14 14.14
CA GLY A 111 -1.07 4.30 14.98
C GLY A 111 0.24 4.06 15.72
N SER A 112 0.99 5.10 16.11
CA SER A 112 2.04 4.89 17.12
C SER A 112 2.09 6.00 18.17
N ASP A 113 2.06 5.55 19.43
CA ASP A 113 2.25 6.32 20.65
C ASP A 113 3.71 6.22 21.15
N GLY A 114 4.60 5.64 20.33
CA GLY A 114 6.03 5.48 20.65
C GLY A 114 6.64 4.10 20.45
N SER A 115 5.91 3.11 19.91
CA SER A 115 6.48 1.80 19.55
C SER A 115 6.29 1.51 18.05
N PRO A 116 7.30 0.95 17.37
CA PRO A 116 7.16 0.49 15.99
C PRO A 116 6.15 -0.67 15.91
N ASN A 117 5.09 -0.51 15.12
CA ASN A 117 4.11 -1.56 14.87
C ASN A 117 4.47 -2.34 13.60
N SER A 118 4.25 -3.65 13.61
CA SER A 118 4.45 -4.54 12.44
C SER A 118 3.13 -5.23 12.09
N ALA A 119 2.68 -5.00 10.85
CA ALA A 119 1.45 -5.58 10.30
C ALA A 119 1.79 -6.39 9.05
N LEU A 120 1.30 -7.63 9.01
CA LEU A 120 1.42 -8.51 7.86
C LEU A 120 0.01 -8.96 7.46
N ALA A 121 -0.45 -8.56 6.28
CA ALA A 121 -1.72 -9.00 5.71
C ALA A 121 -1.46 -9.87 4.48
N PHE A 122 -2.05 -11.06 4.46
CA PHE A 122 -2.04 -11.95 3.30
C PHE A 122 -3.48 -12.28 2.93
N GLN A 123 -3.81 -12.21 1.63
CA GLN A 123 -5.08 -12.68 1.10
C GLN A 123 -4.84 -13.56 -0.13
N ASP A 124 -5.57 -14.67 -0.19
CA ASP A 124 -5.64 -15.56 -1.34
C ASP A 124 -7.12 -15.88 -1.64
N GLY A 125 -7.51 -15.85 -2.91
CA GLY A 125 -8.89 -16.12 -3.35
C GLY A 125 -9.61 -14.88 -3.88
N SER A 126 -10.95 -14.84 -3.82
CA SER A 126 -11.78 -13.70 -4.26
C SER A 126 -12.67 -13.24 -3.10
N PHE A 127 -13.04 -11.96 -3.08
CA PHE A 127 -13.96 -11.37 -2.09
C PHE A 127 -13.50 -11.51 -0.62
N ASN A 128 -12.18 -11.54 -0.37
CA ASN A 128 -11.66 -11.54 0.99
C ASN A 128 -11.55 -10.12 1.54
N THR A 129 -11.82 -9.93 2.84
CA THR A 129 -11.56 -8.67 3.54
C THR A 129 -10.68 -8.93 4.75
N THR A 130 -9.54 -8.25 4.83
CA THR A 130 -8.56 -8.33 5.91
C THR A 130 -8.36 -6.93 6.42
N VAL A 131 -8.70 -6.72 7.68
CA VAL A 131 -8.47 -5.45 8.37
C VAL A 131 -7.47 -5.72 9.49
N ILE A 132 -6.32 -5.07 9.41
CA ILE A 132 -5.34 -4.99 10.50
C ILE A 132 -5.40 -3.58 11.03
N ASP A 133 -6.03 -3.42 12.19
CA ASP A 133 -6.02 -2.18 12.94
C ASP A 133 -5.09 -2.36 14.15
N GLN A 134 -3.98 -1.64 14.14
CA GLN A 134 -3.01 -1.54 15.21
C GLN A 134 -2.94 -0.08 15.67
N GLN A 135 -4.07 0.41 16.18
CA GLN A 135 -4.14 1.58 17.07
C GLN A 135 -3.70 1.15 18.50
N PRO A 136 -3.16 2.07 19.32
CA PRO A 136 -2.36 1.78 20.52
C PRO A 136 -2.92 0.80 21.55
#